data_AF-A0A0S7WTJ6-F1
#
_entry.id   AF-A0A0S7WTJ6-F1
#
_cell.length_a   1.000
_cell.length_b   1.000
_cell.length_c   1.000
_cell.angle_alpha   90.00
_cell.angle_beta   90.00
_cell.angle_gamma   90.00
#
_symmetry.space_group_name_H-M   'P 1'
#
loop_
_entity.id
_entity.type
_entity.pdbx_description
1 polymer ?
#
loop_
_entity_poly.entity_id
_entity_poly.type
_entity_poly.pdbx_seq_one_letter_code
_entity_poly.pdbx_strand_id
1 'polypeptide(L)'
;MKRGWVFVVLVAMVALAVLAFRLRAEGQRTIATRSHERAPEITLPRSSGGPDDWGYIYVDSDPPDPVITYEWIDLETAGWVVDTVAGLGDDNVVGPFPIGFDFPYYWYDVDQFYVGSNGYISFSDDMLEAAPFVQYPKSNRPNDVLGVFTDDLEFGNPAAPNAICRYATNSAADTLVIDYLDVPFWAYPTPTGNNTFQIILSQPDSAIRYQYFEQTGSGSSSNTRSVGWEDIAGHWGYSYLFGLNPPQNDIHAGLAIAIYDTATYEPAFHDIGIEAVMSGNSGGFFTEFGEPLVVWTRVYNGGSRDEASFHVRMTIRDEYGSVVFQRTWIVPVLGIGEAITLVFEPWIPAMEGLYTVRVENLLIGDENPANDVVDVECHVAILPATFDYCDAILESGVPW
;
A
#
# COMPACT_ATOMS: atom_id res chain seq x y z
N MET A 1 39.03 43.35 -30.28
CA MET A 1 38.95 42.89 -31.68
C MET A 1 39.84 41.66 -31.85
N LYS A 2 39.26 40.46 -31.78
CA LYS A 2 39.95 39.19 -32.01
C LYS A 2 39.13 38.33 -32.98
N ARG A 3 39.89 37.56 -33.75
CA ARG A 3 39.58 36.79 -34.95
C ARG A 3 38.47 35.74 -34.76
N GLY A 4 37.72 35.50 -35.83
CA GLY A 4 36.66 34.49 -35.90
C GLY A 4 37.18 33.06 -35.92
N TRP A 5 36.29 32.14 -35.54
CA TRP A 5 36.42 30.70 -35.70
C TRP A 5 35.08 30.15 -36.18
N VAL A 6 35.14 29.47 -37.32
CA VAL A 6 34.09 28.65 -37.93
C VAL A 6 33.94 27.40 -37.07
N PHE A 7 32.74 27.10 -36.59
CA PHE A 7 32.45 25.77 -36.02
C PHE A 7 31.91 24.87 -37.13
N VAL A 8 32.70 23.85 -37.44
CA VAL A 8 32.38 22.76 -38.36
C VAL A 8 31.38 21.84 -37.66
N VAL A 9 30.27 21.56 -38.36
CA VAL A 9 29.31 20.51 -38.04
C VAL A 9 30.02 19.15 -38.12
N LEU A 10 30.04 18.39 -37.02
CA LEU A 10 30.38 16.97 -37.04
C LEU A 10 29.14 16.16 -36.63
N VAL A 11 28.44 15.66 -37.64
CA VAL A 11 27.48 14.56 -37.53
C VAL A 11 28.30 13.28 -37.34
N ALA A 12 28.19 12.64 -36.16
CA ALA A 12 28.29 11.19 -35.92
C ALA A 12 28.62 10.91 -34.43
N MET A 13 27.65 10.40 -33.67
CA MET A 13 27.74 9.09 -33.00
C MET A 13 26.44 8.80 -32.26
N VAL A 14 25.51 8.22 -33.01
CA VAL A 14 24.53 7.25 -32.48
C VAL A 14 25.31 5.98 -32.12
N ALA A 15 24.93 5.35 -31.01
CA ALA A 15 25.41 4.06 -30.49
C ALA A 15 26.76 4.06 -29.74
N LEU A 16 26.74 4.43 -28.45
CA LEU A 16 27.21 3.60 -27.32
C LEU A 16 27.12 4.42 -26.02
N ALA A 17 25.95 4.37 -25.37
CA ALA A 17 25.84 4.70 -23.95
C ALA A 17 24.62 3.97 -23.36
N VAL A 18 24.63 2.63 -23.47
CA VAL A 18 24.04 1.80 -22.40
C VAL A 18 25.04 1.87 -21.24
N LEU A 19 25.15 3.06 -20.65
CA LEU A 19 25.76 3.22 -19.35
C LEU A 19 24.64 2.88 -18.39
N ALA A 20 24.79 1.75 -17.69
CA ALA A 20 23.90 1.33 -16.63
C ALA A 20 23.77 2.49 -15.62
N PHE A 21 22.73 3.31 -15.81
CA PHE A 21 22.32 4.32 -14.87
C PHE A 21 21.61 3.53 -13.77
N ARG A 22 22.39 2.98 -12.82
CA ARG A 22 21.84 2.64 -11.52
C ARG A 22 21.51 3.98 -10.86
N LEU A 23 20.29 4.47 -11.11
CA LEU A 23 19.65 5.33 -10.13
C LEU A 23 19.72 4.55 -8.81
N ARG A 24 20.54 5.05 -7.90
CA ARG A 24 20.39 4.70 -6.50
C ARG A 24 19.07 5.37 -6.14
N ALA A 25 17.98 4.60 -6.17
CA ALA A 25 16.68 5.07 -5.78
C ALA A 25 16.78 5.55 -4.33
N GLU A 26 16.84 6.86 -4.13
CA GLU A 26 16.54 7.44 -2.83
C GLU A 26 15.01 7.32 -2.68
N GLY A 27 14.57 6.34 -1.89
CA GLY A 27 13.20 6.22 -1.40
C GLY A 27 12.16 5.59 -2.32
N GLN A 28 12.48 4.55 -3.10
CA GLN A 28 11.47 3.84 -3.91
C GLN A 28 11.30 2.37 -3.58
N ARG A 29 10.02 2.01 -3.52
CA ARG A 29 9.38 0.75 -3.17
C ARG A 29 10.08 -0.45 -3.83
N THR A 30 10.58 -1.33 -2.99
CA THR A 30 10.76 -2.73 -3.37
C THR A 30 9.75 -3.44 -2.48
N ILE A 31 8.71 -4.05 -3.05
CA ILE A 31 8.00 -5.10 -2.31
C ILE A 31 9.07 -6.13 -2.04
N ALA A 32 9.59 -6.14 -0.81
CA ALA A 32 10.66 -7.03 -0.45
C ALA A 32 10.07 -8.44 -0.48
N THR A 33 10.56 -9.27 -1.40
CA THR A 33 10.39 -10.71 -1.27
C THR A 33 10.79 -11.12 0.13
N ARG A 34 9.97 -11.97 0.76
CA ARG A 34 10.17 -12.45 2.13
C ARG A 34 11.65 -12.74 2.41
N SER A 35 12.28 -11.89 3.21
CA SER A 35 13.72 -11.91 3.48
C SER A 35 14.08 -12.85 4.63
N HIS A 36 13.08 -13.31 5.39
CA HIS A 36 13.24 -14.15 6.58
C HIS A 36 12.48 -15.48 6.45
N GLU A 37 13.16 -16.59 6.78
CA GLU A 37 12.53 -17.90 6.97
C GLU A 37 11.45 -17.80 8.04
N ARG A 38 10.34 -18.54 7.88
CA ARG A 38 9.30 -18.66 8.91
C ARG A 38 9.90 -18.95 10.27
N ALA A 39 9.28 -18.41 11.31
CA ALA A 39 9.50 -18.91 12.65
C ALA A 39 9.37 -20.46 12.65
N PRO A 40 10.27 -21.19 13.33
CA PRO A 40 10.25 -22.64 13.34
C PRO A 40 8.88 -23.16 13.76
N GLU A 41 8.46 -24.30 13.20
CA GLU A 41 7.14 -24.93 13.41
C GLU A 41 6.72 -24.88 14.90
N ILE A 42 5.94 -23.86 15.25
CA ILE A 42 5.41 -23.70 16.60
C ILE A 42 4.32 -24.77 16.73
N THR A 43 4.28 -25.47 17.86
CA THR A 43 3.11 -26.29 18.17
C THR A 43 1.95 -25.34 18.42
N LEU A 44 1.15 -25.08 17.39
CA LEU A 44 0.02 -24.19 17.49
C LEU A 44 -1.08 -24.84 18.34
N PRO A 45 -1.84 -24.05 19.11
CA PRO A 45 -3.11 -24.51 19.65
C PRO A 45 -4.01 -25.02 18.52
N ARG A 46 -5.08 -25.74 18.87
CA ARG A 46 -6.11 -26.07 17.90
C ARG A 46 -6.66 -24.76 17.32
N SER A 47 -6.69 -24.61 16.00
CA SER A 47 -7.22 -23.41 15.34
C SER A 47 -8.69 -23.17 15.71
N SER A 48 -9.02 -21.92 16.00
CA SER A 48 -10.42 -21.47 16.15
C SER A 48 -11.07 -21.23 14.78
N GLY A 49 -10.27 -20.95 13.73
CA GLY A 49 -10.71 -20.95 12.34
C GLY A 49 -9.58 -20.72 11.33
N GLY A 50 -9.95 -20.55 10.05
CA GLY A 50 -9.04 -20.66 8.90
C GLY A 50 -8.83 -22.12 8.43
N PRO A 51 -7.81 -22.39 7.60
CA PRO A 51 -6.94 -21.40 6.97
C PRO A 51 -7.67 -20.58 5.89
N ASP A 52 -7.15 -19.38 5.57
CA ASP A 52 -7.43 -18.73 4.29
C ASP A 52 -6.70 -19.44 3.13
N ASP A 53 -6.85 -18.92 1.91
CA ASP A 53 -6.30 -19.54 0.71
C ASP A 53 -4.76 -19.58 0.68
N TRP A 54 -4.08 -18.64 1.38
CA TRP A 54 -2.64 -18.68 1.58
C TRP A 54 -2.25 -19.72 2.63
N GLY A 55 -2.89 -19.68 3.81
CA GLY A 55 -2.56 -20.54 4.94
C GLY A 55 -2.60 -19.85 6.31
N TYR A 56 -3.11 -18.62 6.41
CA TYR A 56 -3.30 -17.97 7.70
C TYR A 56 -4.47 -18.60 8.46
N ILE A 57 -4.23 -18.97 9.71
CA ILE A 57 -5.27 -19.40 10.66
C ILE A 57 -5.38 -18.38 11.79
N TYR A 58 -6.46 -18.46 12.57
CA TYR A 58 -6.53 -17.78 13.86
C TYR A 58 -6.81 -18.76 15.02
N VAL A 59 -6.36 -18.33 16.20
CA VAL A 59 -6.71 -18.90 17.52
C VAL A 59 -7.16 -17.74 18.40
N ASP A 60 -8.25 -17.89 19.12
CA ASP A 60 -8.74 -16.91 20.09
C ASP A 60 -8.55 -17.39 21.55
N SER A 61 -8.75 -16.47 22.49
CA SER A 61 -8.66 -16.76 23.93
C SER A 61 -9.92 -17.41 24.51
N ASP A 62 -10.96 -17.62 23.70
CA ASP A 62 -12.26 -18.08 24.14
C ASP A 62 -12.37 -19.61 24.16
N PRO A 63 -13.09 -20.19 25.14
CA PRO A 63 -13.18 -21.63 25.29
C PRO A 63 -13.89 -22.31 24.10
N PRO A 64 -13.58 -23.60 23.83
CA PRO A 64 -12.85 -24.52 24.72
C PRO A 64 -11.33 -24.63 24.43
N ASP A 65 -10.55 -24.81 25.51
CA ASP A 65 -9.09 -25.05 25.49
C ASP A 65 -8.63 -26.14 24.50
N PRO A 66 -7.41 -26.00 23.90
CA PRO A 66 -6.39 -25.00 24.21
C PRO A 66 -6.67 -23.62 23.57
N VAL A 67 -6.58 -22.56 24.38
CA VAL A 67 -6.72 -21.15 23.94
C VAL A 67 -5.40 -20.38 24.05
N ILE A 68 -5.30 -19.23 23.39
CA ILE A 68 -4.21 -18.27 23.67
C ILE A 68 -4.52 -17.42 24.91
N THR A 69 -3.49 -16.81 25.50
CA THR A 69 -3.66 -15.92 26.65
C THR A 69 -3.77 -14.47 26.20
N TYR A 70 -4.68 -13.72 26.82
CA TYR A 70 -4.73 -12.27 26.74
C TYR A 70 -3.63 -11.66 27.62
N GLU A 71 -2.77 -10.83 27.01
CA GLU A 71 -1.59 -10.22 27.64
C GLU A 71 -1.38 -8.80 27.11
N TRP A 72 -2.09 -7.83 27.68
CA TRP A 72 -2.01 -6.42 27.27
C TRP A 72 -0.58 -5.86 27.39
N ILE A 73 -0.09 -5.15 26.37
CA ILE A 73 1.22 -4.50 26.39
C ILE A 73 0.99 -3.03 26.67
N ASP A 74 1.13 -2.63 27.92
CA ASP A 74 0.99 -1.23 28.29
C ASP A 74 2.23 -0.42 27.87
N LEU A 75 2.09 0.34 26.78
CA LEU A 75 3.15 1.21 26.25
C LEU A 75 3.64 2.28 27.25
N GLU A 76 2.85 2.66 28.27
CA GLU A 76 3.28 3.62 29.29
C GLU A 76 4.29 3.02 30.26
N THR A 77 4.26 1.70 30.44
CA THR A 77 5.11 0.97 31.40
C THR A 77 6.10 0.02 30.73
N ALA A 78 5.97 -0.23 29.42
CA ALA A 78 6.86 -1.09 28.64
C ALA A 78 8.31 -0.56 28.53
N GLY A 79 8.52 0.74 28.77
CA GLY A 79 9.84 1.37 28.66
C GLY A 79 10.30 1.56 27.21
N TRP A 80 9.37 1.54 26.26
CA TRP A 80 9.63 1.79 24.84
C TRP A 80 9.52 3.29 24.53
N VAL A 81 10.07 3.71 23.40
CA VAL A 81 9.83 5.07 22.89
C VAL A 81 8.48 5.05 22.20
N VAL A 82 7.52 5.81 22.72
CA VAL A 82 6.13 5.83 22.26
C VAL A 82 5.88 7.07 21.41
N ASP A 83 5.34 6.86 20.23
CA ASP A 83 4.90 7.90 19.32
C ASP A 83 3.37 7.98 19.31
N THR A 84 2.85 9.18 19.08
CA THR A 84 1.41 9.43 18.88
C THR A 84 1.12 9.60 17.40
N VAL A 85 0.06 8.95 16.92
CA VAL A 85 -0.48 9.15 15.57
C VAL A 85 -1.22 10.49 15.54
N ALA A 86 -0.52 11.55 15.15
CA ALA A 86 -1.09 12.90 15.08
C ALA A 86 -1.95 13.08 13.83
N GLY A 87 -3.02 13.89 13.93
CA GLY A 87 -3.83 14.27 12.77
C GLY A 87 -5.03 13.36 12.49
N LEU A 88 -5.30 12.36 13.32
CA LEU A 88 -6.56 11.62 13.26
C LEU A 88 -7.75 12.51 13.61
N GLY A 89 -8.82 12.34 12.85
CA GLY A 89 -10.12 12.97 13.03
C GLY A 89 -11.24 12.00 12.67
N ASP A 90 -12.43 12.53 12.40
CA ASP A 90 -13.50 11.77 11.75
C ASP A 90 -13.08 11.37 10.33
N ASP A 91 -13.32 10.11 9.96
CA ASP A 91 -13.15 9.58 8.60
C ASP A 91 -11.85 10.01 7.89
N ASN A 92 -10.69 9.59 8.41
CA ASN A 92 -9.42 9.87 7.77
C ASN A 92 -8.36 8.77 7.93
N VAL A 93 -7.28 8.92 7.16
CA VAL A 93 -6.10 8.05 7.19
C VAL A 93 -4.87 8.92 7.40
N VAL A 94 -3.94 8.45 8.23
CA VAL A 94 -2.67 9.11 8.49
C VAL A 94 -1.53 8.11 8.30
N GLY A 95 -0.43 8.55 7.70
CA GLY A 95 0.77 7.73 7.53
C GLY A 95 1.55 8.13 6.28
N PRO A 96 2.53 7.31 5.87
CA PRO A 96 2.92 6.06 6.54
C PRO A 96 3.76 6.28 7.80
N PHE A 97 3.74 5.31 8.71
CA PHE A 97 4.60 5.22 9.89
C PHE A 97 5.50 3.98 9.76
N PRO A 98 6.76 4.03 10.24
CA PRO A 98 7.66 2.88 10.17
C PRO A 98 7.27 1.80 11.17
N ILE A 99 7.29 0.53 10.76
CA ILE A 99 7.17 -0.64 11.66
C ILE A 99 8.44 -0.78 12.52
N GLY A 100 9.59 -0.43 11.93
CA GLY A 100 10.92 -0.51 12.56
C GLY A 100 11.67 -1.80 12.26
N PHE A 101 11.05 -2.75 11.56
CA PHE A 101 11.63 -4.00 11.07
C PHE A 101 10.80 -4.54 9.90
N ASP A 102 11.36 -5.50 9.16
CA ASP A 102 10.66 -6.22 8.10
C ASP A 102 9.78 -7.31 8.74
N PHE A 103 8.46 -7.12 8.68
CA PHE A 103 7.49 -8.10 9.17
C PHE A 103 6.98 -8.98 8.02
N PRO A 104 7.05 -10.31 8.12
CA PRO A 104 6.55 -11.20 7.07
C PRO A 104 5.02 -11.21 7.03
N TYR A 105 4.45 -10.87 5.88
CA TYR A 105 3.02 -10.89 5.62
C TYR A 105 2.72 -11.53 4.26
N TYR A 106 2.04 -12.69 4.27
CA TYR A 106 1.90 -13.55 3.09
C TYR A 106 3.27 -13.92 2.46
N TRP A 107 3.48 -13.65 1.17
CA TRP A 107 4.72 -13.93 0.43
C TRP A 107 5.71 -12.76 0.42
N TYR A 108 5.35 -11.64 1.03
CA TYR A 108 6.13 -10.40 1.04
C TYR A 108 6.43 -9.94 2.47
N ASP A 109 7.34 -8.98 2.60
CA ASP A 109 7.57 -8.27 3.86
C ASP A 109 6.93 -6.88 3.81
N VAL A 110 6.48 -6.41 4.98
CA VAL A 110 5.99 -5.04 5.20
C VAL A 110 6.86 -4.34 6.24
N ASP A 111 7.14 -3.05 6.03
CA ASP A 111 8.05 -2.25 6.87
C ASP A 111 7.45 -0.92 7.34
N GLN A 112 6.21 -0.62 6.91
CA GLN A 112 5.48 0.59 7.24
C GLN A 112 3.97 0.32 7.31
N PHE A 113 3.22 1.26 7.87
CA PHE A 113 1.76 1.16 7.96
C PHE A 113 1.09 2.55 7.94
N TYR A 114 -0.12 2.59 7.42
CA TYR A 114 -1.09 3.67 7.53
C TYR A 114 -2.12 3.33 8.61
N VAL A 115 -2.64 4.35 9.29
CA VAL A 115 -3.60 4.22 10.37
C VAL A 115 -4.90 4.88 9.93
N GLY A 116 -5.98 4.10 9.88
CA GLY A 116 -7.33 4.62 9.66
C GLY A 116 -8.01 4.99 10.97
N SER A 117 -8.74 6.09 11.00
CA SER A 117 -9.53 6.52 12.17
C SER A 117 -10.51 5.43 12.63
N ASN A 118 -11.03 4.65 11.69
CA ASN A 118 -12.06 3.64 11.90
C ASN A 118 -11.53 2.28 12.38
N GLY A 119 -10.37 2.20 13.06
CA GLY A 119 -9.96 0.98 13.78
C GLY A 119 -9.27 -0.12 12.95
N TYR A 120 -8.57 0.29 11.88
CA TYR A 120 -7.77 -0.60 11.03
C TYR A 120 -6.41 0.04 10.70
N ILE A 121 -5.46 -0.80 10.30
CA ILE A 121 -4.23 -0.35 9.62
C ILE A 121 -4.14 -0.97 8.22
N SER A 122 -3.35 -0.34 7.36
CA SER A 122 -3.02 -0.82 6.03
C SER A 122 -1.51 -0.72 5.81
N PHE A 123 -0.87 -1.71 5.22
CA PHE A 123 0.59 -1.67 5.01
C PHE A 123 1.01 -0.88 3.78
N SER A 124 0.12 -0.70 2.79
CA SER A 124 0.49 -0.09 1.50
C SER A 124 -0.55 0.86 0.90
N ASP A 125 -1.79 0.84 1.39
CA ASP A 125 -2.91 1.61 0.87
C ASP A 125 -3.33 2.74 1.83
N ASP A 126 -3.38 3.98 1.34
CA ASP A 126 -3.78 5.18 2.07
C ASP A 126 -5.25 5.59 1.88
N MET A 127 -6.05 4.75 1.21
CA MET A 127 -7.47 5.01 0.99
C MET A 127 -8.28 4.81 2.27
N LEU A 128 -9.21 5.73 2.51
CA LEU A 128 -10.14 5.65 3.64
C LEU A 128 -11.14 4.50 3.49
N GLU A 129 -11.18 3.62 4.49
CA GLU A 129 -12.32 2.77 4.81
C GLU A 129 -13.25 3.47 5.82
N ALA A 130 -14.48 3.77 5.38
CA ALA A 130 -15.51 4.46 6.15
C ALA A 130 -16.86 3.73 6.04
N ALA A 131 -17.80 4.08 6.92
CA ALA A 131 -19.11 3.44 6.95
C ALA A 131 -19.90 3.65 5.62
N PRO A 132 -20.64 2.64 5.11
CA PRO A 132 -20.80 1.30 5.68
C PRO A 132 -19.59 0.40 5.39
N PHE A 133 -19.13 -0.27 6.44
CA PHE A 133 -18.01 -1.22 6.35
C PHE A 133 -18.43 -2.52 5.68
N VAL A 134 -17.44 -3.26 5.19
CA VAL A 134 -17.61 -4.46 4.40
C VAL A 134 -16.75 -5.60 4.96
N GLN A 135 -17.17 -6.83 4.69
CA GLN A 135 -16.52 -8.03 5.18
C GLN A 135 -15.17 -8.24 4.49
N TYR A 136 -14.14 -8.64 5.25
CA TYR A 136 -12.86 -9.10 4.71
C TYR A 136 -12.89 -10.59 4.30
N PRO A 137 -12.13 -11.02 3.28
CA PRO A 137 -11.37 -10.19 2.36
C PRO A 137 -12.29 -9.48 1.34
N LYS A 138 -11.82 -8.37 0.79
CA LYS A 138 -12.52 -7.50 -0.15
C LYS A 138 -11.56 -6.90 -1.17
N SER A 139 -11.90 -6.94 -2.45
CA SER A 139 -11.03 -6.36 -3.49
C SER A 139 -11.14 -4.83 -3.62
N ASN A 140 -11.93 -4.17 -2.77
CA ASN A 140 -12.04 -2.70 -2.78
C ASN A 140 -11.11 -2.09 -1.73
N ARG A 141 -10.32 -1.14 -2.20
CA ARG A 141 -9.40 -0.33 -1.39
C ARG A 141 -10.09 0.26 -0.14
N PRO A 142 -9.37 0.37 0.99
CA PRO A 142 -7.98 -0.04 1.17
C PRO A 142 -7.80 -1.56 1.19
N ASN A 143 -6.66 -2.04 0.67
CA ASN A 143 -6.19 -3.42 0.76
C ASN A 143 -4.88 -3.49 1.56
N ASP A 144 -4.34 -4.70 1.74
CA ASP A 144 -3.17 -4.93 2.62
C ASP A 144 -3.49 -4.59 4.09
N VAL A 145 -4.73 -4.90 4.50
CA VAL A 145 -5.37 -4.37 5.71
C VAL A 145 -5.33 -5.37 6.86
N LEU A 146 -5.10 -4.86 8.06
CA LEU A 146 -5.45 -5.49 9.33
C LEU A 146 -6.63 -4.72 9.96
N GLY A 147 -7.83 -5.31 9.87
CA GLY A 147 -9.05 -4.77 10.48
C GLY A 147 -9.21 -5.31 11.89
N VAL A 148 -8.83 -4.53 12.90
CA VAL A 148 -8.79 -5.00 14.29
C VAL A 148 -10.11 -4.72 14.99
N PHE A 149 -10.70 -3.58 14.71
CA PHE A 149 -12.04 -3.26 15.15
C PHE A 149 -12.63 -2.24 14.18
N THR A 150 -12.75 -2.63 12.90
CA THR A 150 -13.18 -1.72 11.84
C THR A 150 -14.62 -1.31 12.05
N ASP A 151 -14.84 -0.09 12.54
CA ASP A 151 -16.15 0.46 12.87
C ASP A 151 -16.12 2.00 12.83
N ASP A 152 -17.28 2.65 12.93
CA ASP A 152 -17.42 4.11 12.85
C ASP A 152 -16.92 4.73 14.16
N LEU A 153 -15.63 5.06 14.20
CA LEU A 153 -14.89 5.54 15.36
C LEU A 153 -14.52 7.00 15.19
N GLU A 154 -14.51 7.74 16.30
CA GLU A 154 -14.32 9.19 16.28
C GLU A 154 -13.01 9.60 16.96
N PHE A 155 -12.21 10.39 16.25
CA PHE A 155 -11.07 11.13 16.79
C PHE A 155 -11.29 12.65 16.71
N GLY A 156 -10.57 13.40 17.55
CA GLY A 156 -10.54 14.87 17.47
C GLY A 156 -11.80 15.59 18.00
N ASN A 157 -12.80 14.85 18.49
CA ASN A 157 -13.99 15.44 19.08
C ASN A 157 -13.71 16.03 20.48
N PRO A 158 -14.10 17.29 20.77
CA PRO A 158 -13.91 17.87 22.10
C PRO A 158 -14.64 17.12 23.24
N ALA A 159 -15.66 16.32 22.92
CA ALA A 159 -16.37 15.48 23.89
C ALA A 159 -15.62 14.18 24.24
N ALA A 160 -14.60 13.82 23.45
CA ALA A 160 -13.76 12.64 23.65
C ALA A 160 -12.26 13.03 23.63
N PRO A 161 -11.82 13.88 24.58
CA PRO A 161 -10.48 14.46 24.55
C PRO A 161 -9.34 13.45 24.79
N ASN A 162 -9.68 12.23 25.22
CA ASN A 162 -8.71 11.17 25.51
C ASN A 162 -8.50 10.19 24.34
N ALA A 163 -9.34 10.25 23.31
CA ALA A 163 -9.23 9.37 22.15
C ALA A 163 -7.85 9.56 21.49
N ILE A 164 -7.04 8.51 21.51
CA ILE A 164 -5.66 8.58 21.04
C ILE A 164 -5.23 7.26 20.40
N CYS A 165 -4.48 7.36 19.30
CA CYS A 165 -3.75 6.23 18.73
C CYS A 165 -2.25 6.42 18.96
N ARG A 166 -1.58 5.36 19.44
CA ARG A 166 -0.16 5.35 19.75
C ARG A 166 0.49 4.14 19.11
N TYR A 167 1.78 4.23 18.83
CA TYR A 167 2.57 3.08 18.43
C TYR A 167 3.96 3.12 19.03
N ALA A 168 4.57 1.95 19.16
CA ALA A 168 5.95 1.82 19.60
C ALA A 168 6.55 0.50 19.13
N THR A 169 7.80 0.56 18.66
CA THR A 169 8.63 -0.61 18.39
C THR A 169 9.54 -0.86 19.59
N ASN A 170 9.68 -2.12 20.01
CA ASN A 170 10.56 -2.47 21.11
C ASN A 170 12.04 -2.21 20.77
N SER A 171 12.91 -2.23 21.79
CA SER A 171 14.34 -1.93 21.62
C SER A 171 15.11 -3.01 20.84
N ALA A 172 14.56 -4.21 20.71
CA ALA A 172 15.11 -5.26 19.87
C ALA A 172 14.78 -5.08 18.38
N ALA A 173 13.85 -4.16 18.06
CA ALA A 173 13.29 -3.95 16.72
C ALA A 173 12.74 -5.25 16.12
N ASP A 174 11.92 -5.97 16.90
CA ASP A 174 11.29 -7.23 16.46
C ASP A 174 9.80 -7.31 16.85
N THR A 175 9.30 -6.33 17.60
CA THR A 175 7.90 -6.27 18.04
C THR A 175 7.39 -4.84 17.92
N LEU A 176 6.29 -4.65 17.19
CA LEU A 176 5.54 -3.40 17.08
C LEU A 176 4.20 -3.56 17.78
N VAL A 177 3.80 -2.53 18.52
CA VAL A 177 2.47 -2.41 19.12
C VAL A 177 1.81 -1.12 18.63
N ILE A 178 0.55 -1.19 18.22
CA ILE A 178 -0.29 -0.07 17.79
C ILE A 178 -1.58 -0.12 18.59
N ASP A 179 -1.86 0.89 19.40
CA ASP A 179 -3.02 0.93 20.28
C ASP A 179 -3.98 2.02 19.86
N TYR A 180 -5.27 1.71 19.89
CA TYR A 180 -6.37 2.66 19.92
C TYR A 180 -6.86 2.70 21.36
N LEU A 181 -6.82 3.88 21.99
CA LEU A 181 -7.16 4.04 23.41
C LEU A 181 -8.27 5.08 23.55
N ASP A 182 -9.25 4.72 24.37
CA ASP A 182 -10.38 5.57 24.71
C ASP A 182 -11.15 6.14 23.49
N VAL A 183 -11.25 5.35 22.41
CA VAL A 183 -11.82 5.81 21.14
C VAL A 183 -13.32 5.51 21.12
N PRO A 184 -14.20 6.52 21.16
CA PRO A 184 -15.64 6.28 21.12
C PRO A 184 -16.11 5.97 19.69
N PHE A 185 -17.33 5.45 19.59
CA PHE A 185 -18.05 5.43 18.32
C PHE A 185 -18.47 6.84 17.91
N TRP A 186 -18.42 7.11 16.61
CA TRP A 186 -19.08 8.25 16.03
C TRP A 186 -20.58 8.22 16.33
N ALA A 187 -21.09 9.35 16.79
CA ALA A 187 -22.51 9.53 17.02
C ALA A 187 -22.86 11.03 17.10
N TYR A 188 -24.04 11.38 16.61
CA TYR A 188 -24.58 12.74 16.70
C TYR A 188 -25.66 12.86 17.79
N PRO A 189 -25.64 13.92 18.63
CA PRO A 189 -24.73 15.07 18.61
C PRO A 189 -23.41 14.86 19.39
N THR A 190 -23.19 13.68 19.95
CA THR A 190 -22.06 13.42 20.84
C THR A 190 -21.63 11.95 20.70
N PRO A 191 -20.31 11.67 20.58
CA PRO A 191 -19.79 10.31 20.53
C PRO A 191 -20.23 9.46 21.71
N THR A 192 -20.24 8.15 21.52
CA THR A 192 -20.70 7.21 22.56
C THR A 192 -19.76 6.03 22.73
N GLY A 193 -19.73 5.47 23.93
CA GLY A 193 -18.91 4.30 24.21
C GLY A 193 -17.43 4.64 24.41
N ASN A 194 -16.64 3.59 24.55
CA ASN A 194 -15.21 3.63 24.74
C ASN A 194 -14.63 2.33 24.20
N ASN A 195 -13.69 2.43 23.26
CA ASN A 195 -13.05 1.27 22.64
C ASN A 195 -11.54 1.39 22.78
N THR A 196 -10.96 0.39 23.43
CA THR A 196 -9.54 0.27 23.72
C THR A 196 -9.05 -1.10 23.25
N PHE A 197 -8.20 -1.12 22.24
CA PHE A 197 -7.71 -2.33 21.58
C PHE A 197 -6.34 -2.09 20.95
N GLN A 198 -5.61 -3.16 20.66
CA GLN A 198 -4.26 -3.09 20.11
C GLN A 198 -3.98 -4.13 19.04
N ILE A 199 -3.05 -3.77 18.16
CA ILE A 199 -2.44 -4.60 17.14
C ILE A 199 -1.00 -4.87 17.57
N ILE A 200 -0.55 -6.12 17.50
CA ILE A 200 0.83 -6.50 17.79
C ILE A 200 1.38 -7.27 16.59
N LEU A 201 2.48 -6.77 16.02
CA LEU A 201 3.27 -7.49 15.03
C LEU A 201 4.52 -8.01 15.73
N SER A 202 4.76 -9.31 15.66
CA SER A 202 5.88 -9.96 16.32
C SER A 202 6.69 -10.76 15.30
N GLN A 203 7.87 -10.27 14.96
CA GLN A 203 8.81 -10.94 14.05
C GLN A 203 9.29 -12.31 14.59
N PRO A 204 9.59 -12.49 15.90
CA PRO A 204 10.14 -13.74 16.43
C PRO A 204 9.27 -14.98 16.20
N ASP A 205 7.96 -14.81 16.15
CA ASP A 205 6.98 -15.87 15.89
C ASP A 205 6.11 -15.64 14.65
N SER A 206 6.40 -14.57 13.89
CA SER A 206 5.66 -14.15 12.69
C SER A 206 4.14 -13.99 12.93
N ALA A 207 3.73 -13.74 14.17
CA ALA A 207 2.33 -13.70 14.54
C ALA A 207 1.81 -12.27 14.59
N ILE A 208 0.57 -12.10 14.13
CA ILE A 208 -0.23 -10.89 14.30
C ILE A 208 -1.15 -11.15 15.47
N ARG A 209 -1.29 -10.20 16.40
CA ARG A 209 -2.25 -10.33 17.51
C ARG A 209 -3.15 -9.12 17.61
N TYR A 210 -4.43 -9.39 17.83
CA TYR A 210 -5.43 -8.41 18.23
C TYR A 210 -5.73 -8.63 19.71
N GLN A 211 -5.75 -7.57 20.51
CA GLN A 211 -6.17 -7.66 21.90
C GLN A 211 -7.15 -6.55 22.25
N TYR A 212 -8.15 -6.89 23.06
CA TYR A 212 -9.28 -6.03 23.36
C TYR A 212 -9.35 -5.78 24.86
N PHE A 213 -9.07 -4.54 25.30
CA PHE A 213 -9.08 -4.17 26.71
C PHE A 213 -10.49 -3.77 27.18
N GLU A 214 -11.15 -2.87 26.45
CA GLU A 214 -12.48 -2.38 26.77
C GLU A 214 -13.27 -2.08 25.50
N GLN A 215 -14.51 -2.57 25.42
CA GLN A 215 -15.47 -2.23 24.38
C GLN A 215 -16.80 -1.90 25.06
N THR A 216 -17.19 -0.63 25.04
CA THR A 216 -18.44 -0.17 25.63
C THR A 216 -19.21 0.71 24.67
N GLY A 217 -20.52 0.82 24.86
CA GLY A 217 -21.41 1.52 23.94
C GLY A 217 -21.73 0.69 22.70
N SER A 218 -22.37 1.31 21.72
CA SER A 218 -22.72 0.65 20.45
C SER A 218 -22.70 1.69 19.34
N GLY A 219 -21.86 1.46 18.34
CA GLY A 219 -21.87 2.22 17.08
C GLY A 219 -23.14 1.97 16.27
N SER A 220 -23.49 2.97 15.47
CA SER A 220 -24.55 2.93 14.44
C SER A 220 -24.29 1.86 13.38
N SER A 221 -23.02 1.56 13.14
CA SER A 221 -22.48 0.62 12.13
C SER A 221 -22.14 -0.76 12.69
N SER A 222 -22.61 -1.10 13.90
CA SER A 222 -22.40 -2.42 14.52
C SER A 222 -22.87 -3.61 13.68
N ASN A 223 -23.80 -3.40 12.74
CA ASN A 223 -24.23 -4.42 11.78
C ASN A 223 -23.28 -4.60 10.57
N THR A 224 -22.33 -3.68 10.40
CA THR A 224 -21.30 -3.68 9.36
C THR A 224 -19.88 -3.76 9.91
N ARG A 225 -19.67 -3.63 11.23
CA ARG A 225 -18.35 -3.76 11.88
C ARG A 225 -17.57 -4.95 11.34
N SER A 226 -16.28 -4.78 11.07
CA SER A 226 -15.45 -5.81 10.47
C SER A 226 -14.21 -6.08 11.34
N VAL A 227 -13.90 -7.36 11.55
CA VAL A 227 -12.64 -7.81 12.14
C VAL A 227 -12.07 -8.89 11.24
N GLY A 228 -10.84 -8.70 10.78
CA GLY A 228 -10.21 -9.59 9.81
C GLY A 228 -8.85 -9.09 9.37
N TRP A 229 -8.37 -9.70 8.29
CA TRP A 229 -7.14 -9.30 7.61
C TRP A 229 -7.24 -9.71 6.14
N GLU A 230 -6.47 -9.04 5.29
CA GLU A 230 -6.37 -9.36 3.86
C GLU A 230 -5.03 -8.97 3.24
N ASP A 231 -4.70 -9.61 2.13
CA ASP A 231 -3.48 -9.36 1.36
C ASP A 231 -3.54 -8.06 0.54
N ILE A 232 -2.46 -7.79 -0.19
CA ILE A 232 -2.26 -6.58 -0.98
C ILE A 232 -3.33 -6.31 -2.04
N ALA A 233 -4.04 -7.34 -2.51
CA ALA A 233 -5.13 -7.22 -3.49
C ALA A 233 -6.52 -7.44 -2.88
N GLY A 234 -6.61 -7.79 -1.59
CA GLY A 234 -7.87 -8.13 -0.94
C GLY A 234 -8.52 -9.40 -1.50
N HIS A 235 -7.70 -10.31 -2.00
CA HIS A 235 -8.11 -11.62 -2.53
C HIS A 235 -7.99 -12.70 -1.48
N TRP A 236 -6.89 -12.71 -0.73
CA TRP A 236 -6.65 -13.64 0.35
C TRP A 236 -6.84 -12.93 1.69
N GLY A 237 -7.40 -13.66 2.64
CA GLY A 237 -7.70 -13.13 3.95
C GLY A 237 -8.82 -13.88 4.63
N TYR A 238 -9.19 -13.38 5.79
CA TYR A 238 -10.23 -14.00 6.60
C TYR A 238 -10.99 -12.95 7.40
N SER A 239 -12.31 -13.15 7.54
CA SER A 239 -13.17 -12.37 8.43
C SER A 239 -13.38 -13.15 9.71
N TYR A 240 -12.79 -12.69 10.82
CA TYR A 240 -13.11 -13.18 12.15
C TYR A 240 -14.54 -12.83 12.54
N LEU A 241 -14.96 -11.58 12.30
CA LEU A 241 -16.31 -11.10 12.59
C LEU A 241 -16.75 -10.11 11.51
N PHE A 242 -17.99 -10.26 11.03
CA PHE A 242 -18.66 -9.22 10.24
C PHE A 242 -20.07 -8.94 10.78
N GLY A 243 -20.30 -7.69 11.15
CA GLY A 243 -21.42 -7.25 11.96
C GLY A 243 -21.45 -7.98 13.29
N LEU A 244 -22.40 -8.90 13.43
CA LEU A 244 -22.61 -9.74 14.61
C LEU A 244 -22.42 -11.24 14.31
N ASN A 245 -21.74 -11.58 13.20
CA ASN A 245 -21.62 -12.95 12.73
C ASN A 245 -20.16 -13.39 12.54
N PRO A 246 -19.80 -14.58 13.05
CA PRO A 246 -20.65 -15.46 13.85
C PRO A 246 -20.78 -14.96 15.30
N PRO A 247 -21.91 -15.19 16.01
CA PRO A 247 -22.14 -14.60 17.34
C PRO A 247 -21.15 -15.03 18.42
N GLN A 248 -20.51 -16.19 18.26
CA GLN A 248 -19.48 -16.64 19.21
C GLN A 248 -18.14 -15.88 19.07
N ASN A 249 -17.97 -15.09 18.00
CA ASN A 249 -16.78 -14.26 17.76
C ASN A 249 -17.04 -12.79 18.17
N ASP A 250 -18.04 -12.53 19.01
CA ASP A 250 -18.35 -11.17 19.46
C ASP A 250 -17.14 -10.56 20.20
N ILE A 251 -16.85 -9.29 19.94
CA ILE A 251 -15.69 -8.63 20.53
C ILE A 251 -16.01 -8.19 21.95
N HIS A 252 -15.17 -8.57 22.90
CA HIS A 252 -15.33 -8.20 24.31
C HIS A 252 -14.00 -7.98 25.03
N ALA A 253 -14.09 -7.33 26.19
CA ALA A 253 -12.95 -7.11 27.07
C ALA A 253 -12.28 -8.44 27.45
N GLY A 254 -10.96 -8.48 27.36
CA GLY A 254 -10.12 -9.66 27.62
C GLY A 254 -10.03 -10.65 26.47
N LEU A 255 -10.65 -10.38 25.32
CA LEU A 255 -10.45 -11.19 24.11
C LEU A 255 -9.05 -10.94 23.54
N ALA A 256 -8.37 -12.02 23.16
CA ALA A 256 -7.20 -12.00 22.32
C ALA A 256 -7.42 -12.90 21.10
N ILE A 257 -6.89 -12.46 19.96
CA ILE A 257 -6.85 -13.23 18.71
C ILE A 257 -5.40 -13.26 18.24
N ALA A 258 -4.87 -14.43 17.94
CA ALA A 258 -3.56 -14.60 17.32
C ALA A 258 -3.72 -15.23 15.94
N ILE A 259 -3.09 -14.62 14.97
CA ILE A 259 -3.13 -14.98 13.56
C ILE A 259 -1.74 -15.51 13.18
N TYR A 260 -1.71 -16.71 12.61
CA TYR A 260 -0.47 -17.43 12.30
C TYR A 260 -0.44 -17.82 10.83
N ASP A 261 0.69 -17.56 10.18
CA ASP A 261 0.98 -18.10 8.84
C ASP A 261 1.38 -19.58 8.95
N THR A 262 0.52 -20.48 8.48
CA THR A 262 0.71 -21.95 8.55
C THR A 262 0.82 -22.64 7.20
N ALA A 263 0.87 -21.87 6.10
CA ALA A 263 1.07 -22.44 4.78
C ALA A 263 2.29 -23.38 4.71
N THR A 264 2.03 -24.62 4.31
CA THR A 264 3.09 -25.59 3.96
C THR A 264 3.31 -25.65 2.44
N TYR A 265 2.45 -24.94 1.70
CA TYR A 265 2.48 -24.77 0.27
C TYR A 265 2.09 -23.32 -0.03
N GLU A 266 2.92 -22.61 -0.76
CA GLU A 266 2.67 -21.22 -1.14
C GLU A 266 1.90 -21.20 -2.48
N PRO A 267 0.60 -20.86 -2.49
CA PRO A 267 -0.15 -20.71 -3.73
C PRO A 267 0.49 -19.65 -4.63
N ALA A 268 0.30 -19.79 -5.95
CA ALA A 268 0.76 -18.78 -6.88
C ALA A 268 -0.17 -17.57 -6.81
N PHE A 269 0.41 -16.43 -6.47
CA PHE A 269 -0.07 -15.08 -6.78
C PHE A 269 0.70 -14.53 -7.98
N HIS A 270 -0.01 -14.12 -9.03
CA HIS A 270 0.55 -13.58 -10.27
C HIS A 270 0.35 -12.05 -10.34
N ASP A 271 1.42 -11.26 -10.36
CA ASP A 271 1.33 -9.79 -10.35
C ASP A 271 2.56 -9.10 -10.96
N ILE A 272 2.32 -8.22 -11.93
CA ILE A 272 3.29 -7.29 -12.50
C ILE A 272 2.81 -5.85 -12.35
N GLY A 273 3.40 -5.12 -11.40
CA GLY A 273 3.10 -3.71 -11.22
C GLY A 273 3.95 -2.77 -12.09
N ILE A 274 3.33 -1.63 -12.44
CA ILE A 274 4.04 -0.47 -13.00
C ILE A 274 4.45 0.45 -11.85
N GLU A 275 5.75 0.54 -11.58
CA GLU A 275 6.26 1.33 -10.44
C GLU A 275 6.40 2.81 -10.78
N ALA A 276 6.93 3.10 -11.97
CA ALA A 276 7.31 4.45 -12.36
C ALA A 276 7.27 4.63 -13.87
N VAL A 277 6.89 5.82 -14.31
CA VAL A 277 6.92 6.25 -15.71
C VAL A 277 7.53 7.65 -15.76
N MET A 278 8.63 7.82 -16.52
CA MET A 278 9.34 9.09 -16.74
C MET A 278 9.99 9.77 -15.52
N SER A 279 9.49 9.53 -14.31
CA SER A 279 10.01 10.03 -13.04
C SER A 279 9.65 9.07 -11.91
N GLY A 280 10.31 9.19 -10.75
CA GLY A 280 10.10 8.26 -9.64
C GLY A 280 8.69 8.31 -9.01
N ASN A 281 7.97 9.42 -9.19
CA ASN A 281 6.59 9.59 -8.73
C ASN A 281 5.58 9.60 -9.90
N SER A 282 6.03 9.31 -11.12
CA SER A 282 5.21 9.39 -12.34
C SER A 282 4.50 10.74 -12.53
N GLY A 283 5.12 11.83 -12.07
CA GLY A 283 4.61 13.18 -12.23
C GLY A 283 4.62 13.66 -13.68
N GLY A 284 3.74 14.61 -13.99
CA GLY A 284 3.65 15.23 -15.32
C GLY A 284 4.95 15.94 -15.74
N PHE A 285 5.21 15.99 -17.04
CA PHE A 285 6.46 16.55 -17.58
C PHE A 285 6.27 17.27 -18.92
N PHE A 286 7.28 18.06 -19.31
CA PHE A 286 7.33 18.77 -20.58
C PHE A 286 8.28 18.09 -21.57
N THR A 287 7.95 18.16 -22.86
CA THR A 287 8.83 17.76 -23.96
C THR A 287 8.78 18.76 -25.10
N GLU A 288 9.78 18.73 -25.98
CA GLU A 288 9.92 19.69 -27.08
C GLU A 288 9.24 19.17 -28.36
N PHE A 289 8.51 20.06 -29.03
CA PHE A 289 7.92 19.79 -30.33
C PHE A 289 8.98 19.36 -31.36
N GLY A 290 8.71 18.29 -32.10
CA GLY A 290 9.58 17.83 -33.19
C GLY A 290 10.87 17.11 -32.74
N GLU A 291 11.15 17.06 -31.44
CA GLU A 291 12.30 16.33 -30.88
C GLU A 291 11.89 14.92 -30.41
N PRO A 292 12.79 13.93 -30.47
CA PRO A 292 12.48 12.56 -30.04
C PRO A 292 12.34 12.46 -28.52
N LEU A 293 11.14 12.07 -28.06
CA LEU A 293 10.86 11.67 -26.69
C LEU A 293 11.04 10.16 -26.52
N VAL A 294 11.99 9.77 -25.69
CA VAL A 294 12.20 8.38 -25.27
C VAL A 294 11.47 8.16 -23.95
N VAL A 295 10.37 7.41 -23.99
CA VAL A 295 9.64 7.03 -22.78
C VAL A 295 10.32 5.85 -22.10
N TRP A 296 10.47 5.90 -20.78
CA TRP A 296 10.90 4.77 -19.98
C TRP A 296 9.90 4.48 -18.85
N THR A 297 9.87 3.22 -18.43
CA THR A 297 9.07 2.76 -17.29
C THR A 297 9.86 1.76 -16.46
N ARG A 298 9.65 1.76 -15.15
CA ARG A 298 10.12 0.69 -14.24
C ARG A 298 8.93 -0.21 -13.92
N VAL A 299 9.09 -1.50 -14.16
CA VAL A 299 8.11 -2.54 -13.86
C VAL A 299 8.71 -3.51 -12.85
N TYR A 300 7.89 -4.08 -12.00
CA TYR A 300 8.32 -5.04 -10.98
C TYR A 300 7.41 -6.26 -10.94
N ASN A 301 7.92 -7.36 -10.43
CA ASN A 301 7.14 -8.55 -10.13
C ASN A 301 6.74 -8.52 -8.65
N GLY A 302 5.48 -8.20 -8.38
CA GLY A 302 4.87 -8.22 -7.04
C GLY A 302 4.28 -9.57 -6.68
N GLY A 303 4.29 -10.51 -7.63
CA GLY A 303 3.82 -11.88 -7.44
C GLY A 303 4.65 -12.70 -6.46
N SER A 304 4.17 -13.91 -6.22
CA SER A 304 4.80 -14.91 -5.35
C SER A 304 5.79 -15.83 -6.09
N ARG A 305 5.94 -15.67 -7.41
CA ARG A 305 6.75 -16.55 -8.27
C ARG A 305 7.37 -15.76 -9.43
N ASP A 306 8.36 -16.37 -10.08
CA ASP A 306 8.90 -15.83 -11.34
C ASP A 306 7.80 -15.77 -12.40
N GLU A 307 7.69 -14.61 -13.05
CA GLU A 307 6.74 -14.43 -14.14
C GLU A 307 7.36 -14.76 -15.48
N ALA A 308 6.66 -15.60 -16.24
CA ALA A 308 7.01 -15.96 -17.60
C ALA A 308 6.69 -14.82 -18.57
N SER A 309 6.91 -15.02 -19.88
CA SER A 309 6.83 -13.93 -20.84
C SER A 309 5.50 -13.17 -20.81
N PHE A 310 5.57 -11.86 -20.59
CA PHE A 310 4.43 -10.94 -20.60
C PHE A 310 4.74 -9.70 -21.44
N HIS A 311 3.71 -8.86 -21.66
CA HIS A 311 3.84 -7.64 -22.43
C HIS A 311 3.63 -6.40 -21.56
N VAL A 312 4.34 -5.33 -21.88
CA VAL A 312 4.10 -3.99 -21.31
C VAL A 312 3.85 -3.05 -22.46
N ARG A 313 2.74 -2.32 -22.43
CA ARG A 313 2.34 -1.42 -23.51
C ARG A 313 2.44 0.02 -23.03
N MET A 314 3.07 0.85 -23.86
CA MET A 314 3.01 2.30 -23.75
C MET A 314 2.14 2.84 -24.87
N THR A 315 1.21 3.73 -24.51
CA THR A 315 0.29 4.40 -25.41
C THR A 315 0.33 5.90 -25.14
N ILE A 316 0.58 6.70 -26.17
CA ILE A 316 0.47 8.16 -26.11
C ILE A 316 -0.84 8.54 -26.78
N ARG A 317 -1.67 9.29 -26.04
CA ARG A 317 -2.94 9.83 -26.51
C ARG A 317 -2.89 11.35 -26.54
N ASP A 318 -3.55 11.95 -27.53
CA ASP A 318 -3.79 13.39 -27.53
C ASP A 318 -4.87 13.79 -26.49
N GLU A 319 -5.10 15.09 -26.34
CA GLU A 319 -6.12 15.67 -25.45
C GLU A 319 -7.55 15.17 -25.72
N TYR A 320 -7.81 14.60 -26.91
CA TYR A 320 -9.11 14.04 -27.30
C TYR A 320 -9.18 12.52 -27.06
N GLY A 321 -8.12 11.91 -26.53
CA GLY A 321 -8.02 10.48 -26.24
C GLY A 321 -7.63 9.61 -27.45
N SER A 322 -7.30 10.21 -28.60
CA SER A 322 -6.88 9.48 -29.80
C SER A 322 -5.45 8.98 -29.64
N VAL A 323 -5.19 7.71 -29.96
CA VAL A 323 -3.84 7.14 -29.91
C VAL A 323 -2.99 7.70 -31.04
N VAL A 324 -1.93 8.43 -30.68
CA VAL A 324 -0.96 9.01 -31.63
C VAL A 324 0.32 8.19 -31.73
N PHE A 325 0.64 7.44 -30.68
CA PHE A 325 1.79 6.54 -30.66
C PHE A 325 1.53 5.36 -29.72
N GLN A 326 2.00 4.18 -30.08
CA GLN A 326 1.87 2.99 -29.23
C GLN A 326 3.05 2.05 -29.47
N ARG A 327 3.62 1.51 -28.40
CA ARG A 327 4.67 0.49 -28.45
C ARG A 327 4.44 -0.55 -27.38
N THR A 328 4.91 -1.76 -27.66
CA THR A 328 4.80 -2.89 -26.73
C THR A 328 6.17 -3.52 -26.57
N TRP A 329 6.59 -3.64 -25.32
CA TRP A 329 7.75 -4.43 -24.92
C TRP A 329 7.31 -5.85 -24.58
N ILE A 330 8.19 -6.81 -24.89
CA ILE A 330 8.05 -8.20 -24.46
C ILE A 330 9.11 -8.44 -23.40
N VAL A 331 8.68 -8.72 -22.17
CA VAL A 331 9.55 -9.12 -21.07
C VAL A 331 9.57 -10.64 -21.03
N PRO A 332 10.73 -11.31 -21.25
CA PRO A 332 10.76 -12.77 -21.39
C PRO A 332 10.58 -13.51 -20.07
N VAL A 333 11.13 -12.96 -18.99
CA VAL A 333 11.02 -13.44 -17.61
C VAL A 333 11.32 -12.28 -16.68
N LEU A 334 10.64 -12.22 -15.53
CA LEU A 334 11.00 -11.33 -14.42
C LEU A 334 10.93 -12.13 -13.12
N GLY A 335 12.05 -12.23 -12.41
CA GLY A 335 12.11 -13.00 -11.17
C GLY A 335 11.23 -12.39 -10.08
N ILE A 336 10.81 -13.20 -9.12
CA ILE A 336 10.05 -12.73 -7.95
C ILE A 336 10.75 -11.54 -7.25
N GLY A 337 10.02 -10.46 -6.99
CA GLY A 337 10.57 -9.23 -6.39
C GLY A 337 11.55 -8.43 -7.24
N GLU A 338 11.88 -8.91 -8.44
CA GLU A 338 12.76 -8.17 -9.35
C GLU A 338 12.04 -7.00 -9.99
N ALA A 339 12.80 -5.96 -10.31
CA ALA A 339 12.33 -4.83 -11.10
C ALA A 339 13.26 -4.56 -12.28
N ILE A 340 12.69 -4.15 -13.41
CA ILE A 340 13.42 -3.83 -14.64
C ILE A 340 12.94 -2.51 -15.23
N THR A 341 13.87 -1.75 -15.82
CA THR A 341 13.55 -0.55 -16.60
C THR A 341 13.42 -0.90 -18.08
N LEU A 342 12.28 -0.58 -18.66
CA LEU A 342 11.99 -0.72 -20.08
C LEU A 342 12.08 0.65 -20.75
N VAL A 343 12.67 0.70 -21.95
CA VAL A 343 12.88 1.95 -22.71
C VAL A 343 12.23 1.80 -24.07
N PHE A 344 11.15 2.53 -24.35
CA PHE A 344 10.41 2.40 -25.60
C PHE A 344 11.12 3.10 -26.77
N GLU A 345 10.77 2.71 -27.99
CA GLU A 345 11.17 3.46 -29.18
C GLU A 345 10.72 4.92 -29.08
N PRO A 346 11.52 5.88 -29.58
CA PRO A 346 11.20 7.29 -29.46
C PRO A 346 9.93 7.65 -30.24
N TRP A 347 9.09 8.46 -29.60
CA TRP A 347 8.01 9.19 -30.25
C TRP A 347 8.52 10.58 -30.64
N ILE A 348 8.17 11.06 -31.82
CA ILE A 348 8.45 12.45 -32.23
C ILE A 348 7.10 13.18 -32.30
N PRO A 349 6.83 14.12 -31.39
CA PRO A 349 5.58 14.87 -31.39
C PRO A 349 5.41 15.68 -32.67
N ALA A 350 4.30 15.45 -33.38
CA ALA A 350 3.98 16.16 -34.62
C ALA A 350 3.11 17.40 -34.42
N MET A 351 2.56 17.60 -33.22
CA MET A 351 1.74 18.74 -32.82
C MET A 351 2.07 19.14 -31.39
N GLU A 352 2.05 20.44 -31.09
CA GLU A 352 2.08 20.93 -29.71
C GLU A 352 0.76 20.61 -28.99
N GLY A 353 0.79 20.58 -27.66
CA GLY A 353 -0.41 20.39 -26.85
C GLY A 353 -0.25 19.38 -25.72
N LEU A 354 -1.38 19.03 -25.12
CA LEU A 354 -1.48 18.10 -24.00
C LEU A 354 -1.63 16.66 -24.50
N TYR A 355 -0.88 15.76 -23.90
CA TYR A 355 -0.90 14.34 -24.16
C TYR A 355 -0.93 13.55 -22.85
N THR A 356 -1.44 12.32 -22.92
CA THR A 356 -1.33 11.34 -21.84
C THR A 356 -0.45 10.19 -22.29
N VAL A 357 0.60 9.91 -21.51
CA VAL A 357 1.44 8.73 -21.64
C VAL A 357 0.89 7.68 -20.67
N ARG A 358 0.17 6.69 -21.20
CA ARG A 358 -0.28 5.51 -20.46
C ARG A 358 0.74 4.40 -20.58
N VAL A 359 1.17 3.82 -19.48
CA VAL A 359 1.86 2.53 -19.44
C VAL A 359 0.97 1.53 -18.71
N GLU A 360 0.81 0.36 -19.28
CA GLU A 360 0.02 -0.73 -18.71
C GLU A 360 0.79 -2.06 -18.82
N ASN A 361 0.76 -2.87 -17.76
CA ASN A 361 1.11 -4.28 -17.86
C ASN A 361 -0.03 -5.02 -18.61
N LEU A 362 0.31 -6.12 -19.26
CA LEU A 362 -0.64 -6.99 -19.96
C LEU A 362 -0.43 -8.46 -19.57
N LEU A 363 -0.03 -8.71 -18.32
CA LEU A 363 0.06 -10.07 -17.80
C LEU A 363 -1.36 -10.68 -17.78
N ILE A 364 -1.51 -11.87 -18.36
CA ILE A 364 -2.79 -12.57 -18.35
C ILE A 364 -2.93 -13.28 -17.01
N GLY A 365 -3.99 -12.97 -16.28
CA GLY A 365 -4.20 -13.51 -14.93
C GLY A 365 -3.43 -12.76 -13.86
N ASP A 366 -3.04 -11.50 -14.14
CA ASP A 366 -2.62 -10.57 -13.09
C ASP A 366 -3.71 -10.42 -12.02
N GLU A 367 -3.31 -10.46 -10.76
CA GLU A 367 -4.19 -10.49 -9.59
C GLU A 367 -4.22 -9.16 -8.83
N ASN A 368 -3.40 -8.16 -9.16
CA ASN A 368 -3.40 -6.86 -8.49
C ASN A 368 -3.72 -5.69 -9.45
N PRO A 369 -4.98 -5.50 -9.83
CA PRO A 369 -5.35 -4.49 -10.83
C PRO A 369 -5.07 -3.03 -10.42
N ALA A 370 -4.79 -2.78 -9.14
CA ALA A 370 -4.51 -1.43 -8.62
C ALA A 370 -3.13 -0.91 -9.07
N ASN A 371 -2.18 -1.78 -9.44
CA ASN A 371 -0.83 -1.41 -9.86
C ASN A 371 -0.60 -1.57 -11.38
N ASP A 372 -1.61 -1.97 -12.14
CA ASP A 372 -1.47 -2.38 -13.54
C ASP A 372 -1.15 -1.23 -14.50
N VAL A 373 -1.59 -0.03 -14.15
CA VAL A 373 -1.67 1.11 -15.07
C VAL A 373 -1.18 2.38 -14.40
N VAL A 374 -0.30 3.09 -15.11
CA VAL A 374 0.11 4.45 -14.75
C VAL A 374 -0.13 5.38 -15.94
N ASP A 375 -0.84 6.48 -15.68
CA ASP A 375 -1.05 7.58 -16.63
C ASP A 375 -0.20 8.79 -16.21
N VAL A 376 0.58 9.31 -17.16
CA VAL A 376 1.42 10.49 -16.95
C VAL A 376 1.05 11.59 -17.93
N GLU A 377 0.87 12.80 -17.41
CA GLU A 377 0.64 13.98 -18.22
C GLU A 377 1.92 14.42 -18.95
N CYS A 378 1.82 14.70 -20.24
CA CYS A 378 2.92 15.17 -21.07
C CYS A 378 2.51 16.40 -21.87
N HIS A 379 3.21 17.52 -21.66
CA HIS A 379 3.00 18.75 -22.40
C HIS A 379 4.08 18.92 -23.47
N VAL A 380 3.66 18.97 -24.73
CA VAL A 380 4.55 19.24 -25.87
C VAL A 380 4.53 20.73 -26.16
N ALA A 381 5.68 21.39 -26.06
CA ALA A 381 5.82 22.83 -26.29
C ALA A 381 6.75 23.15 -27.47
N ILE A 382 6.41 24.18 -28.25
CA ILE A 382 7.32 24.79 -29.22
C ILE A 382 8.21 25.79 -28.47
N LEU A 383 9.52 25.59 -28.52
CA LEU A 383 10.45 26.52 -27.87
C LEU A 383 10.76 27.74 -28.77
N PRO A 384 10.91 28.95 -28.18
CA PRO A 384 10.82 29.24 -26.75
C PRO A 384 9.36 29.29 -26.24
N ALA A 385 9.11 28.70 -25.07
CA ALA A 385 7.82 28.74 -24.37
C ALA A 385 7.97 29.30 -22.95
N THR A 386 6.90 29.87 -22.42
CA THR A 386 6.77 30.25 -21.00
C THR A 386 5.91 29.20 -20.30
N PHE A 387 6.40 28.66 -19.19
CA PHE A 387 5.70 27.70 -18.35
C PHE A 387 5.25 28.40 -17.08
N ASP A 388 3.95 28.34 -16.79
CA ASP A 388 3.35 28.99 -15.63
C ASP A 388 2.90 27.92 -14.64
N TYR A 389 3.18 28.14 -13.36
CA TYR A 389 2.75 27.26 -12.27
C TYR A 389 1.28 27.58 -11.97
N CYS A 390 0.36 26.61 -11.86
CA CYS A 390 -0.99 26.89 -11.34
C CYS A 390 -0.90 27.41 -9.89
N ASP A 391 -0.94 28.73 -9.74
CA ASP A 391 -1.24 29.43 -8.49
C ASP A 391 -2.69 29.94 -8.45
N ALA A 392 -3.53 29.42 -9.35
CA ALA A 392 -4.91 29.84 -9.61
C ALA A 392 -5.06 31.29 -10.16
N ILE A 393 -3.99 31.89 -10.69
CA ILE A 393 -4.03 33.12 -11.49
C ILE A 393 -3.94 32.74 -12.98
N LEU A 394 -4.83 33.29 -13.80
CA LEU A 394 -4.84 33.02 -15.24
C LEU A 394 -3.69 33.80 -15.91
N GLU A 395 -2.60 33.10 -16.22
CA GLU A 395 -1.46 33.64 -16.97
C GLU A 395 -1.47 33.14 -18.43
N SER A 396 -0.59 33.69 -19.28
CA SER A 396 -0.60 33.45 -20.73
C SER A 396 0.29 32.29 -21.19
N GLY A 397 0.98 31.61 -20.28
CA GLY A 397 1.86 30.49 -20.54
C GLY A 397 1.14 29.15 -20.61
N VAL A 398 1.91 28.09 -20.83
CA VAL A 398 1.41 26.70 -20.75
C VAL A 398 1.17 26.39 -19.28
N PRO A 399 -0.08 26.15 -18.85
CA PRO A 399 -0.41 25.96 -17.45
C PRO A 399 0.07 24.59 -16.97
N TRP A 400 0.63 24.56 -15.75
CA TRP A 400 0.96 23.36 -14.98
C TRP A 400 -0.02 23.18 -13.83
#